data_AF-A0A2E0AI29-F1
#
_entry.id   AF-A0A2E0AI29-F1
#
_cell.length_a   1.000
_cell.length_b   1.000
_cell.length_c   1.000
_cell.angle_alpha   90.00
_cell.angle_beta   90.00
_cell.angle_gamma   90.00
#
_symmetry.space_group_name_H-M   'P 1'
#
loop_
_entity.id
_entity.type
_entity.pdbx_description
1 polymer ?
#
loop_
_entity_poly.entity_id
_entity_poly.type
_entity_poly.pdbx_seq_one_letter_code
_entity_poly.pdbx_strand_id
1 'polypeptide(L)'
;MFRFPHCLLAVAVPFLSAGPVLANWQPMAEPNQWREVRSSLIEAGKLNKAPWIFLEALDTEKVQAAEYMLNPSANKGYVTFQGALLLRRNLQKEWTVRLIEMRALCSKGVLERRDSEGVWQSYPGRPGTLGKVQWICDQP
;
A
#
# COMPACT_ATOMS: atom_id res chain seq x y z
N MET A 1 3.59 -73.62 -11.39
CA MET A 1 4.47 -72.52 -11.86
C MET A 1 3.60 -71.62 -12.75
N PHE A 2 3.30 -70.34 -12.53
CA PHE A 2 3.70 -69.27 -11.61
C PHE A 2 2.58 -68.18 -11.55
N ARG A 3 2.40 -67.58 -10.36
CA ARG A 3 2.13 -66.15 -10.02
C ARG A 3 0.98 -65.33 -10.65
N PHE A 4 0.06 -64.88 -9.78
CA PHE A 4 -0.59 -63.55 -9.76
C PHE A 4 0.46 -62.41 -9.67
N PRO A 5 0.24 -61.12 -10.07
CA PRO A 5 -0.83 -60.27 -9.51
C PRO A 5 -1.37 -59.05 -10.33
N HIS A 6 -2.53 -58.56 -9.87
CA HIS A 6 -2.99 -57.16 -9.76
C HIS A 6 -2.32 -56.08 -10.63
N CYS A 7 -3.07 -55.51 -11.58
CA CYS A 7 -2.76 -54.21 -12.16
C CYS A 7 -3.58 -53.12 -11.43
N LEU A 8 -2.87 -52.31 -10.64
CA LEU A 8 -3.37 -51.20 -9.85
C LEU A 8 -3.96 -50.09 -10.73
N LEU A 9 -5.11 -49.55 -10.29
CA LEU A 9 -5.61 -48.24 -10.70
C LEU A 9 -4.56 -47.17 -10.39
N ALA A 10 -4.22 -46.34 -11.37
CA ALA A 10 -3.57 -45.05 -11.15
C ALA A 10 -4.52 -43.94 -11.61
N VAL A 11 -5.34 -43.43 -10.68
CA VAL A 11 -6.09 -42.20 -10.88
C VAL A 11 -5.10 -41.05 -10.67
N ALA A 12 -4.66 -40.44 -11.76
CA ALA A 12 -3.87 -39.21 -11.70
C ALA A 12 -4.80 -38.07 -11.28
N VAL A 13 -4.70 -37.64 -10.02
CA VAL A 13 -5.33 -36.41 -9.53
C VAL A 13 -4.45 -35.24 -9.97
N PRO A 14 -4.90 -34.34 -10.85
CA PRO A 14 -4.15 -33.14 -11.16
C PRO A 14 -4.15 -32.25 -9.92
N PHE A 15 -2.99 -32.11 -9.28
CA PHE A 15 -2.72 -31.06 -8.32
C PHE A 15 -2.78 -29.72 -9.05
N LEU A 16 -3.95 -29.06 -9.02
CA LEU A 16 -4.04 -27.64 -9.31
C LEU A 16 -3.33 -26.90 -8.17
N SER A 17 -2.07 -26.53 -8.42
CA SER A 17 -1.33 -25.57 -7.60
C SER A 17 -2.03 -24.21 -7.72
N ALA A 18 -3.08 -23.99 -6.93
CA ALA A 18 -3.58 -22.66 -6.66
C ALA A 18 -2.55 -21.93 -5.80
N GLY A 19 -1.54 -21.35 -6.45
CA GLY A 19 -0.72 -20.32 -5.81
C GLY A 19 -1.64 -19.19 -5.31
N PRO A 20 -1.28 -18.50 -4.21
CA PRO A 20 -2.09 -17.41 -3.72
C PRO A 20 -2.21 -16.37 -4.84
N VAL A 21 -3.42 -16.15 -5.33
CA VAL A 21 -3.72 -14.99 -6.18
C VAL A 21 -3.50 -13.78 -5.28
N LEU A 22 -2.32 -13.19 -5.34
CA LEU A 22 -2.08 -11.86 -4.83
C LEU A 22 -3.05 -10.97 -5.60
N ALA A 23 -4.04 -10.42 -4.90
CA ALA A 23 -4.94 -9.46 -5.49
C ALA A 23 -4.08 -8.37 -6.14
N ASN A 24 -4.25 -8.16 -7.44
CA ASN A 24 -3.54 -7.16 -8.24
C ASN A 24 -3.98 -5.77 -7.77
N TRP A 25 -3.48 -5.38 -6.59
CA TRP A 25 -3.76 -4.11 -5.99
C TRP A 25 -3.11 -3.04 -6.85
N GLN A 26 -3.89 -2.01 -7.17
CA GLN A 26 -3.41 -0.82 -7.83
C GLN A 26 -4.07 0.38 -7.14
N PRO A 27 -3.44 1.56 -7.16
CA PRO A 27 -4.05 2.75 -6.61
C PRO A 27 -5.36 3.01 -7.35
N MET A 28 -6.43 3.21 -6.59
CA MET A 28 -7.71 3.60 -7.18
C MET A 28 -7.60 5.02 -7.75
N ALA A 29 -8.47 5.34 -8.71
CA ALA A 29 -8.65 6.73 -9.12
C ALA A 29 -8.99 7.60 -7.89
N GLU A 30 -8.36 8.76 -7.76
CA GLU A 30 -8.60 9.67 -6.64
C GLU A 30 -10.07 10.13 -6.62
N PRO A 31 -10.84 9.80 -5.56
CA PRO A 31 -12.22 10.24 -5.43
C PRO A 31 -12.34 11.76 -5.37
N ASN A 32 -13.40 12.33 -5.93
CA ASN A 32 -13.60 13.78 -6.01
C ASN A 32 -13.49 14.48 -4.64
N GLN A 33 -14.09 13.91 -3.59
CA GLN A 33 -14.02 14.47 -2.24
C GLN A 33 -12.57 14.62 -1.74
N TRP A 34 -11.70 13.67 -2.08
CA TRP A 34 -10.30 13.68 -1.65
C TRP A 34 -9.47 14.64 -2.48
N ARG A 35 -9.80 14.78 -3.77
CA ARG A 35 -9.22 15.81 -4.65
C ARG A 35 -9.54 17.22 -4.17
N GLU A 36 -10.78 17.47 -3.75
CA GLU A 36 -11.21 18.76 -3.20
C GLU A 36 -10.46 19.07 -1.90
N VAL A 37 -10.39 18.11 -0.98
CA VAL A 37 -9.62 18.25 0.27
C VAL A 37 -8.15 18.55 -0.05
N ARG A 38 -7.50 17.77 -0.94
CA ARG A 38 -6.11 18.00 -1.33
C ARG A 38 -5.91 19.39 -1.96
N SER A 39 -6.82 19.81 -2.83
CA SER A 39 -6.75 21.13 -3.49
C SER A 39 -6.86 22.27 -2.48
N SER A 40 -7.83 22.20 -1.57
CA SER A 40 -7.99 23.20 -0.50
C SER A 40 -6.77 23.28 0.42
N LEU A 41 -6.11 22.15 0.69
CA LEU A 41 -4.88 22.12 1.50
C LEU A 41 -3.67 22.69 0.76
N ILE A 42 -3.61 22.56 -0.56
CA ILE A 42 -2.60 23.22 -1.39
C ILE A 42 -2.83 24.73 -1.40
N GLU A 43 -4.07 25.17 -1.60
CA GLU A 43 -4.44 26.59 -1.59
C GLU A 43 -4.18 27.25 -0.24
N ALA A 44 -4.44 26.52 0.86
CA ALA A 44 -4.14 26.96 2.22
C ALA A 44 -2.64 26.90 2.58
N GLY A 45 -1.75 26.47 1.67
CA GLY A 45 -0.32 26.34 1.91
C GLY A 45 0.08 25.22 2.89
N LYS A 46 -0.85 24.31 3.23
CA LYS A 46 -0.62 23.18 4.14
C LYS A 46 -0.01 21.95 3.44
N LEU A 47 -0.12 21.89 2.10
CA LEU A 47 0.48 20.86 1.26
C LEU A 47 1.09 21.52 0.02
N ASN A 48 2.25 21.05 -0.45
CA ASN A 48 2.85 21.57 -1.68
C ASN A 48 2.12 21.07 -2.93
N LYS A 49 2.07 21.91 -3.97
CA LYS A 49 1.62 21.53 -5.31
C LYS A 49 2.64 20.59 -5.95
N ALA A 50 2.28 19.33 -6.10
CA ALA A 50 3.13 18.26 -6.65
C ALA A 50 2.25 17.16 -7.30
N PRO A 51 2.80 16.29 -8.15
CA PRO A 51 2.06 15.17 -8.76
C PRO A 51 1.81 14.03 -7.75
N TRP A 52 1.03 14.33 -6.71
CA TRP A 52 0.65 13.37 -5.67
C TRP A 52 -0.16 12.22 -6.27
N ILE A 53 0.28 10.98 -6.02
CA ILE A 53 -0.43 9.76 -6.37
C ILE A 53 -1.30 9.36 -5.18
N PHE A 54 -2.62 9.31 -5.36
CA PHE A 54 -3.54 8.81 -4.35
C PHE A 54 -3.34 7.31 -4.16
N LEU A 55 -3.08 6.86 -2.93
CA LEU A 55 -2.91 5.44 -2.61
C LEU A 55 -4.21 4.83 -2.09
N GLU A 56 -4.73 5.38 -0.99
CA GLU A 56 -5.94 4.90 -0.35
C GLU A 56 -6.56 5.98 0.55
N ALA A 57 -7.79 5.71 0.99
CA ALA A 57 -8.43 6.49 2.03
C ALA A 57 -9.20 5.60 3.00
N LEU A 58 -9.37 6.13 4.21
CA LEU A 58 -10.25 5.62 5.24
C LEU A 58 -11.28 6.70 5.54
N ASP A 59 -12.56 6.37 5.41
CA ASP A 59 -13.66 7.30 5.68
C ASP A 59 -14.62 6.62 6.67
N THR A 60 -14.53 7.03 7.93
CA THR A 60 -15.36 6.52 9.01
C THR A 60 -15.84 7.69 9.87
N GLU A 61 -16.87 7.46 10.68
CA GLU A 61 -17.38 8.46 11.63
C GLU A 61 -16.29 9.01 12.58
N LYS A 62 -15.28 8.19 12.89
CA LYS A 62 -14.22 8.55 13.85
C LYS A 62 -13.04 9.24 13.20
N VAL A 63 -12.74 8.90 11.95
CA VAL A 63 -11.55 9.35 11.26
C VAL A 63 -11.77 9.34 9.75
N GLN A 64 -11.32 10.42 9.14
CA GLN A 64 -11.15 10.55 7.71
C GLN A 64 -9.67 10.73 7.43
N ALA A 65 -9.11 9.84 6.62
CA ALA A 65 -7.71 9.88 6.24
C ALA A 65 -7.54 9.55 4.75
N ALA A 66 -6.61 10.24 4.09
CA ALA A 66 -6.15 9.86 2.77
C ALA A 66 -4.62 9.84 2.74
N GLU A 67 -4.08 8.83 2.07
CA GLU A 67 -2.65 8.61 1.88
C GLU A 67 -2.27 8.89 0.42
N TYR A 68 -1.22 9.68 0.24
CA TYR A 68 -0.65 9.98 -1.06
C TYR A 68 0.84 9.66 -1.07
N MET A 69 1.36 9.39 -2.27
CA MET A 69 2.78 9.17 -2.54
C MET A 69 3.31 10.22 -3.52
N LEU A 70 4.57 10.62 -3.32
CA LEU A 70 5.32 11.47 -4.23
C LEU A 70 6.76 10.97 -4.35
N ASN A 71 7.32 11.11 -5.55
CA ASN A 71 8.73 10.82 -5.88
C ASN A 71 9.19 9.43 -5.39
N PRO A 72 8.56 8.32 -5.87
CA PRO A 72 9.16 7.01 -5.66
C PRO A 72 10.56 6.98 -6.26
N SER A 73 11.47 6.29 -5.57
CA SER A 73 12.85 6.08 -6.02
C SER A 73 13.28 4.67 -5.64
N ALA A 74 13.45 3.84 -6.66
CA ALA A 74 13.90 2.47 -6.50
C ALA A 74 15.37 2.38 -6.09
N ASN A 75 15.62 1.53 -5.10
CA ASN A 75 16.94 1.11 -4.63
C ASN A 75 16.98 -0.42 -4.57
N LYS A 76 18.16 -1.01 -4.36
CA LYS A 76 18.31 -2.46 -4.26
C LYS A 76 17.49 -3.02 -3.07
N GLY A 77 16.33 -3.59 -3.37
CA GLY A 77 15.45 -4.27 -2.41
C GLY A 77 14.43 -3.38 -1.69
N TYR A 78 14.40 -2.07 -1.96
CA TYR A 78 13.41 -1.17 -1.39
C TYR A 78 13.13 0.04 -2.29
N VAL A 79 11.96 0.65 -2.14
CA VAL A 79 11.59 1.92 -2.79
C VAL A 79 11.36 2.96 -1.71
N THR A 80 12.03 4.10 -1.79
CA THR A 80 11.78 5.27 -0.92
C THR A 80 10.82 6.23 -1.58
N PHE A 81 9.99 6.92 -0.81
CA PHE A 81 9.06 7.93 -1.31
C PHE A 81 8.66 8.92 -0.21
N GLN A 82 8.09 10.05 -0.60
CA GLN A 82 7.41 10.94 0.35
C GLN A 82 5.94 10.55 0.45
N GLY A 83 5.47 10.24 1.66
CA GLY A 83 4.07 10.05 1.97
C GLY A 83 3.43 11.35 2.46
N ALA A 84 2.21 11.65 2.00
CA ALA A 84 1.35 12.66 2.63
C ALA A 84 0.12 11.98 3.24
N LEU A 85 -0.06 12.16 4.56
CA LEU A 85 -1.24 11.73 5.29
C LEU A 85 -2.11 12.95 5.60
N LEU A 86 -3.25 13.03 4.91
CA LEU A 86 -4.30 14.00 5.21
C LEU A 86 -5.20 13.38 6.27
N LEU A 87 -5.40 14.07 7.39
CA LEU A 87 -6.10 13.49 8.54
C LEU A 87 -7.08 14.50 9.14
N ARG A 88 -8.32 14.05 9.33
CA ARG A 88 -9.33 14.70 10.15
C ARG A 88 -9.90 13.68 11.13
N ARG A 89 -9.77 13.94 12.42
CA ARG A 89 -10.34 13.09 13.48
C ARG A 89 -11.69 13.65 13.93
N ASN A 90 -12.54 12.81 14.52
CA ASN A 90 -13.82 13.22 15.07
C ASN A 90 -13.69 14.49 15.92
N LEU A 91 -14.67 15.38 15.80
CA LEU A 91 -14.78 16.70 16.46
C LEU A 91 -13.75 17.75 15.99
N GLN A 92 -12.75 17.38 15.17
CA GLN A 92 -11.82 18.35 14.59
C GLN A 92 -12.43 18.93 13.31
N LYS A 93 -12.55 20.26 13.28
CA LYS A 93 -12.96 20.98 12.07
C LYS A 93 -11.84 21.00 11.03
N GLU A 94 -10.61 21.11 11.49
CA GLU A 94 -9.43 21.31 10.65
C GLU A 94 -8.81 19.99 10.19
N TRP A 95 -8.36 20.00 8.93
CA TRP A 95 -7.47 18.99 8.39
C TRP A 95 -6.04 19.21 8.88
N THR A 96 -5.39 18.11 9.26
CA THR A 96 -3.95 18.04 9.51
C THR A 96 -3.26 17.39 8.31
N VAL A 97 -2.10 17.92 7.92
CA VAL A 97 -1.22 17.30 6.93
C VAL A 97 0.02 16.79 7.63
N ARG A 98 0.41 15.55 7.35
CA ARG A 98 1.70 15.00 7.80
C ARG A 98 2.48 14.52 6.58
N LEU A 99 3.63 15.11 6.35
CA LEU A 99 4.61 14.62 5.39
C LEU A 99 5.54 13.63 6.09
N ILE A 100 5.76 12.47 5.48
CA ILE A 100 6.48 11.35 6.07
C ILE A 100 7.45 10.80 5.04
N GLU A 101 8.72 10.62 5.41
CA GLU A 101 9.64 9.82 4.58
C GLU A 101 9.29 8.35 4.76
N MET A 102 9.02 7.66 3.66
CA MET A 102 8.54 6.29 3.65
C MET A 102 9.49 5.41 2.85
N ARG A 103 9.50 4.11 3.16
CA ARG A 103 10.07 3.09 2.28
C ARG A 103 9.25 1.82 2.27
N ALA A 104 9.17 1.19 1.10
CA ALA A 104 8.63 -0.14 0.90
C ALA A 104 9.77 -1.15 0.87
N LEU A 105 9.77 -2.14 1.76
CA LEU A 105 10.75 -3.23 1.75
C LEU A 105 10.22 -4.39 0.90
N CYS A 106 10.69 -4.47 -0.35
CA CYS A 106 10.06 -5.27 -1.40
C CYS A 106 10.05 -6.77 -1.10
N SER A 107 11.15 -7.31 -0.56
CA SER A 107 11.24 -8.72 -0.17
C SER A 107 10.42 -9.08 1.07
N LYS A 108 10.08 -8.07 1.89
CA LYS A 108 9.35 -8.27 3.15
C LYS A 108 7.86 -7.94 3.04
N GLY A 109 7.44 -7.23 2.01
CA GLY A 109 6.03 -6.85 1.84
C GLY A 109 5.55 -5.85 2.90
N VAL A 110 6.44 -5.03 3.47
CA VAL A 110 6.11 -4.08 4.55
C VAL A 110 6.46 -2.65 4.15
N LEU A 111 5.74 -1.71 4.76
CA LEU A 111 6.07 -0.28 4.74
C LEU A 111 6.78 0.10 6.03
N GLU A 112 7.75 1.00 5.91
CA GLU A 112 8.39 1.66 7.02
C GLU A 112 8.31 3.17 6.82
N ARG A 113 8.27 3.89 7.93
CA ARG A 113 8.37 5.35 7.97
C ARG A 113 9.64 5.75 8.69
N ARG A 114 10.20 6.90 8.31
CA ARG A 114 11.25 7.55 9.07
C ARG A 114 10.62 8.40 10.17
N ASP A 115 11.10 8.23 11.40
CA ASP A 115 10.69 9.09 12.51
C ASP A 115 11.54 10.38 12.56
N SER A 116 11.27 11.21 13.58
CA SER A 116 11.97 12.50 13.79
C SER A 116 13.45 12.34 14.14
N GLU A 117 13.87 11.17 14.60
CA GLU A 117 15.27 10.85 14.90
C GLU A 117 15.99 10.28 13.67
N GLY A 118 15.29 10.14 12.55
CA GLY A 118 15.84 9.59 11.31
C GLY A 118 15.86 8.06 11.27
N VAL A 119 15.21 7.39 12.23
CA VAL A 119 15.17 5.93 12.34
C VAL A 119 13.98 5.37 11.57
N TRP A 120 14.19 4.26 10.87
CA TRP A 120 13.13 3.56 10.17
C TRP A 120 12.32 2.70 11.13
N GLN A 121 11.01 2.92 11.14
CA GLN A 121 10.05 2.22 11.99
C GLN A 121 8.97 1.58 11.15
N SER A 122 8.44 0.44 11.61
CA SER A 122 7.30 -0.21 10.96
C SER A 122 6.14 0.76 10.80
N TYR A 123 5.60 0.83 9.58
CA TYR A 123 4.37 1.54 9.30
C TYR A 123 3.23 0.50 9.28
N PRO A 124 2.27 0.60 10.21
CA PRO A 124 1.27 -0.44 10.39
C PRO A 124 0.44 -0.61 9.12
N GLY A 125 0.50 -1.82 8.56
CA GLY A 125 -0.30 -2.19 7.40
C GLY A 125 -1.77 -2.40 7.76
N ARG A 126 -2.63 -2.16 6.77
CA ARG A 126 -4.05 -2.56 6.74
C ARG A 126 -4.24 -3.77 5.82
N PRO A 127 -5.43 -4.42 5.80
CA PRO A 127 -5.73 -5.40 4.75
C PRO A 127 -5.41 -4.85 3.35
N GLY A 128 -4.72 -5.64 2.53
CA GLY A 128 -4.24 -5.18 1.21
C GLY A 128 -2.85 -4.54 1.17
N THR A 129 -2.17 -4.38 2.32
CA THR A 129 -0.81 -3.78 2.37
C THR A 129 0.21 -4.52 1.51
N LEU A 130 0.14 -5.86 1.44
CA LEU A 130 1.09 -6.64 0.63
C LEU A 130 1.01 -6.26 -0.86
N GLY A 131 -0.20 -6.19 -1.42
CA GLY A 131 -0.40 -5.78 -2.82
C GLY A 131 0.01 -4.33 -3.06
N LYS A 132 -0.26 -3.44 -2.10
CA LYS A 132 0.24 -2.05 -2.13
C LYS A 132 1.76 -1.98 -2.18
N VAL A 133 2.44 -2.73 -1.31
CA VAL A 133 3.91 -2.75 -1.28
C VAL A 133 4.48 -3.29 -2.59
N GLN A 134 3.87 -4.34 -3.16
CA GLN A 134 4.28 -4.87 -4.46
C GLN A 134 4.15 -3.81 -5.56
N TRP A 135 2.99 -3.14 -5.65
CA TRP A 135 2.80 -2.07 -6.62
C TRP A 135 3.79 -0.90 -6.42
N ILE A 136 4.08 -0.51 -5.17
CA ILE A 136 5.10 0.50 -4.88
C ILE A 136 6.49 0.04 -5.34
N CYS A 137 6.80 -1.24 -5.17
CA CYS A 137 8.08 -1.83 -5.57
C CYS A 137 8.25 -1.98 -7.09
N ASP A 138 7.16 -1.91 -7.85
CA ASP A 138 7.18 -1.87 -9.32
C ASP A 138 7.31 -0.45 -9.88
N GLN A 139 7.34 0.58 -9.02
CA GLN A 139 7.57 1.97 -9.44
C GLN A 139 9.04 2.21 -9.83
N PRO A 140 9.31 3.12 -10.78
CA PRO A 140 10.65 3.44 -11.25
C PRO A 140 11.58 4.03 -10.17
#